data_AF-A0A926Q0V5-F1
#
_entry.id   AF-A0A926Q0V5-F1
#
_cell.length_a   1.000
_cell.length_b   1.000
_cell.length_c   1.000
_cell.angle_alpha   90.00
_cell.angle_beta   90.00
_cell.angle_gamma   90.00
#
_symmetry.space_group_name_H-M   'P 1'
#
loop_
_entity.id
_entity.type
_entity.pdbx_description
1 polymer ?
#
loop_
_entity_poly.entity_id
_entity_poly.type
_entity_poly.pdbx_seq_one_letter_code
_entity_poly.pdbx_strand_id
1 'polypeptide(L)' 'MKPNEFIKYTDRFDDPDLPGEITTTIQLNRVSCGTELHVAQEGIPEAIPAEMCYLGWQESLEKLIKLVEPEIPDA' A
#
# COMPACT_ATOMS: atom_id res chain seq x y z
N MET A 1 -1.16 -15.94 -5.26
CA MET A 1 -2.10 -15.01 -4.60
C MET A 1 -2.92 -15.79 -3.59
N LYS A 2 -3.20 -15.21 -2.42
CA LYS A 2 -4.14 -15.75 -1.44
C LYS A 2 -5.24 -14.70 -1.23
N PRO A 3 -6.50 -14.97 -1.61
CA PRO A 3 -7.59 -14.01 -1.42
C PRO A 3 -7.66 -13.53 0.03
N ASN A 4 -7.91 -12.24 0.22
CA ASN A 4 -8.06 -11.59 1.54
C ASN A 4 -6.85 -11.68 2.49
N GLU A 5 -5.72 -12.24 2.05
CA GLU A 5 -4.52 -12.42 2.90
C GLU A 5 -3.26 -11.83 2.27
N PHE A 6 -3.10 -11.97 0.95
CA PHE A 6 -1.83 -11.66 0.30
C PHE A 6 -2.01 -11.14 -1.12
N ILE A 7 -1.52 -9.93 -1.35
CA ILE A 7 -1.46 -9.28 -2.66
C ILE A 7 0.01 -8.97 -2.95
N LYS A 8 0.47 -9.32 -4.15
CA LYS A 8 1.78 -8.93 -4.66
C LYS A 8 1.63 -8.52 -6.10
N TYR A 9 2.13 -7.34 -6.44
CA TYR A 9 2.08 -6.82 -7.81
C TYR A 9 3.37 -6.07 -8.12
N THR A 10 3.65 -5.97 -9.42
CA THR A 10 4.72 -5.15 -9.97
C THR A 10 4.13 -3.84 -10.50
N ASP A 11 4.95 -2.79 -10.46
CA ASP A 11 4.61 -1.45 -10.95
C ASP A 11 5.86 -0.82 -11.59
N ARG A 12 5.66 0.22 -12.39
CA ARG A 12 6.75 1.02 -12.97
C ARG A 12 6.24 2.44 -13.25
N PHE A 13 7.13 3.42 -13.16
CA PHE A 13 6.83 4.74 -13.67
C PHE A 13 6.82 4.73 -15.20
N ASP A 14 5.92 5.52 -15.79
CA ASP A 14 5.92 5.78 -17.23
C ASP A 14 7.04 6.77 -17.63
N ASP A 15 7.54 7.55 -16.68
CA ASP A 15 8.63 8.49 -16.87
C ASP A 15 9.93 7.73 -17.19
N PRO A 16 10.53 7.93 -18.39
CA PRO A 16 11.79 7.29 -18.77
C PRO A 16 12.95 7.61 -17.81
N ASP A 17 12.90 8.72 -17.09
CA ASP A 17 13.94 9.16 -16.15
C ASP A 17 13.80 8.46 -14.78
N LEU A 18 12.74 7.68 -14.56
CA LEU A 18 12.51 6.88 -13.36
C LEU A 18 12.47 5.37 -13.68
N PRO A 19 13.55 4.80 -14.22
CA PRO A 19 13.59 3.40 -14.61
C PRO A 19 13.59 2.50 -13.37
N GLY A 20 12.87 1.39 -13.45
CA GLY A 20 12.84 0.38 -12.39
C GLY A 20 11.51 -0.35 -12.37
N GLU A 21 11.54 -1.63 -12.00
CA GLU A 21 10.34 -2.36 -11.63
C GLU A 21 10.21 -2.34 -10.11
N ILE A 22 9.10 -1.81 -9.63
CA ILE A 22 8.76 -1.74 -8.22
C ILE A 22 7.93 -2.98 -7.90
N THR A 23 8.25 -3.65 -6.81
CA THR A 23 7.43 -4.73 -6.26
C THR A 23 6.74 -4.23 -5.01
N THR A 24 5.41 -4.26 -4.98
CA THR A 24 4.64 -3.99 -3.77
C THR A 24 4.04 -5.29 -3.23
N THR A 25 4.31 -5.56 -1.96
CA THR A 25 3.78 -6.72 -1.23
C THR A 25 2.87 -6.21 -0.11
N ILE A 26 1.63 -6.71 -0.09
CA ILE A 26 0.63 -6.39 0.92
C ILE A 26 0.23 -7.68 1.64
N GLN A 27 0.31 -7.67 2.96
CA GLN A 27 -0.12 -8.77 3.82
C GLN A 27 -1.22 -8.29 4.76
N LEU A 28 -2.29 -9.07 4.84
CA LEU A 28 -3.46 -8.81 5.66
C LEU A 28 -3.61 -9.95 6.67
N ASN A 29 -3.57 -9.63 7.97
CA ASN A 29 -3.77 -10.61 9.03
C ASN A 29 -5.04 -10.28 9.80
N ARG A 30 -5.92 -11.26 9.99
CA ARG A 30 -7.09 -11.11 10.86
C ARG A 30 -6.64 -10.98 12.31
N VAL A 31 -7.14 -9.95 12.99
CA VAL A 31 -6.95 -9.73 14.43
C VAL A 31 -8.30 -9.53 15.12
N SER A 32 -8.33 -9.52 16.46
CA SER A 32 -9.59 -9.49 17.23
C SER A 32 -10.43 -8.23 16.99
N CYS A 33 -9.79 -7.12 16.64
CA CYS A 33 -10.43 -5.82 16.41
C CYS A 33 -10.54 -5.43 14.92
N GLY A 34 -10.18 -6.31 13.99
CA GLY A 34 -10.18 -5.99 12.57
C GLY A 34 -9.07 -6.70 11.80
N THR A 35 -8.31 -5.93 11.03
CA THR A 35 -7.26 -6.44 10.15
C THR A 35 -5.97 -5.67 10.36
N GLU A 36 -4.88 -6.38 10.65
CA GLU A 36 -3.53 -5.84 10.60
C GLU A 36 -3.06 -5.83 9.14
N LEU A 37 -2.45 -4.72 8.72
CA LEU A 37 -1.97 -4.48 7.37
C LEU A 37 -0.46 -4.22 7.39
N HIS A 38 0.30 -5.01 6.61
CA HIS A 38 1.72 -4.79 6.34
C HIS A 38 1.93 -4.50 4.87
N VAL A 39 2.71 -3.46 4.56
CA VAL A 39 3.06 -3.07 3.19
C VAL A 39 4.58 -2.96 3.08
N ALA A 40 5.15 -3.64 2.10
CA ALA A 40 6.54 -3.49 1.70
C ALA A 40 6.60 -3.09 0.22
N GLN A 41 7.35 -2.04 -0.09
CA GLN A 41 7.59 -1.57 -1.45
C GLN A 41 9.10 -1.60 -1.72
N GLU A 42 9.50 -2.42 -2.69
CA GLU A 42 10.89 -2.74 -3.00
C GLU A 42 11.19 -2.34 -4.45
N GLY A 43 12.46 -2.05 -4.77
CA GLY A 43 12.87 -1.68 -6.13
C GLY A 43 12.47 -0.25 -6.55
N ILE A 44 12.22 0.62 -5.57
CA ILE A 44 11.97 2.05 -5.82
C ILE A 44 13.21 2.67 -6.50
N PRO A 45 13.07 3.39 -7.63
CA PRO A 45 14.19 4.04 -8.31
C PRO A 45 14.96 4.97 -7.36
N GLU A 46 16.30 4.94 -7.43
CA GLU A 46 17.18 5.72 -6.52
C GLU A 46 16.94 7.23 -6.58
N ALA A 47 16.41 7.73 -7.70
CA ALA A 47 16.05 9.14 -7.87
C ALA A 47 14.88 9.58 -6.98
N ILE A 48 14.08 8.64 -6.46
CA ILE A 48 12.94 8.94 -5.58
C ILE A 48 13.39 8.86 -4.11
N PRO A 49 13.28 9.95 -3.35
CA PRO A 49 13.60 9.92 -1.93
C PRO A 49 12.62 9.01 -1.16
N ALA A 50 13.16 8.11 -0.33
CA ALA A 50 12.35 7.14 0.40
C ALA A 50 11.34 7.81 1.35
N GLU A 51 11.69 8.96 1.94
CA GLU A 51 10.79 9.75 2.79
C GLU A 51 9.54 10.23 2.06
N MET A 52 9.64 10.52 0.75
CA MET A 52 8.49 10.92 -0.06
C MET A 52 7.57 9.73 -0.32
N CYS A 53 8.11 8.53 -0.50
CA CYS A 53 7.33 7.30 -0.59
C CYS A 53 6.60 7.01 0.72
N TYR A 54 7.27 7.15 1.87
CA TYR A 54 6.63 6.99 3.17
C TYR A 54 5.49 7.98 3.39
N LEU A 55 5.69 9.26 3.05
CA LEU A 55 4.65 10.28 3.15
C LEU A 55 3.44 9.93 2.28
N GLY A 56 3.66 9.56 1.01
CA GLY A 56 2.58 9.17 0.10
C GLY A 56 1.80 7.94 0.58
N TRP A 57 2.50 6.95 1.17
CA TRP A 57 1.85 5.78 1.78
C TRP A 57 1.06 6.15 3.03
N GLN A 58 1.60 6.98 3.92
CA GLN A 58 0.90 7.44 5.12
C GLN A 58 -0.42 8.13 4.75
N GLU A 59 -0.37 9.08 3.81
CA GLU A 59 -1.58 9.78 3.34
C GLU A 59 -2.59 8.85 2.66
N SER A 60 -2.13 7.78 2.01
CA SER A 60 -3.00 6.79 1.36
C SER A 60 -3.66 5.88 2.39
N LEU A 61 -2.92 5.45 3.42
CA LEU A 61 -3.44 4.64 4.52
C LEU A 61 -4.44 5.42 5.38
N GLU A 62 -4.22 6.71 5.61
CA GLU A 62 -5.21 7.58 6.26
C GLU A 62 -6.54 7.65 5.50
N LYS A 63 -6.49 7.70 4.16
CA LYS A 63 -7.69 7.67 3.32
C LYS A 63 -8.35 6.29 3.34
N LEU A 64 -7.55 5.22 3.35
CA LEU A 64 -8.05 3.85 3.45
C LEU A 64 -8.83 3.64 4.75
N ILE A 65 -8.28 4.07 5.89
CA ILE A 65 -8.96 4.02 7.20
C ILE A 65 -10.34 4.68 7.11
N LYS A 66 -10.40 5.92 6.57
CA LYS A 66 -11.66 6.66 6.40
C LYS A 66 -12.67 5.97 5.48
N LEU A 67 -12.20 5.11 4.58
CA LEU A 67 -13.05 4.37 3.64
C LEU A 67 -13.58 3.06 4.25
N VAL A 68 -12.76 2.34 5.01
CA VAL A 68 -13.05 0.94 5.39
C VAL A 68 -13.46 0.74 6.84
N GLU A 69 -13.14 1.67 7.75
CA GLU A 69 -13.51 1.57 9.17
C GLU A 69 -14.84 2.22 9.60
N PRO A 70 -15.45 3.21 8.90
CA PRO A 70 -16.64 3.85 9.46
C PRO A 70 -17.81 2.86 9.52
N GLU A 71 -18.45 2.77 10.69
CA GLU A 71 -19.81 2.23 10.80
C GLU A 71 -20.77 3.29 10.25
N ILE A 72 -21.20 3.12 9.00
CA ILE A 72 -22.19 3.99 8.37
C ILE A 72 -23.56 3.54 8.89
N PRO A 73 -24.27 4.37 9.69
CA PRO A 73 -25.63 4.05 10.09
C PRO A 73 -26.50 3.91 8.84
N ASP A 74 -27.43 2.96 8.83
CA ASP A 74 -28.41 2.85 7.75
C ASP A 74 -29.09 4.21 7.53
N ALA A 75 -29.12 4.65 6.26
CA ALA A 75 -29.78 5.89 5.84
C ALA A 75 -31.31 5.80 5.93
#